data_AF-A0A6C0BTG4-F1
#
_entry.id   AF-A0A6C0BTG4-F1
#
_cell.length_a   1.000
_cell.length_b   1.000
_cell.length_c   1.000
_cell.angle_alpha   90.00
_cell.angle_beta   90.00
_cell.angle_gamma   90.00
#
_symmetry.space_group_name_H-M   'P 1'
#
loop_
_entity.id
_entity.type
_entity.pdbx_description
1 polymer ?
#
loop_
_entity_poly.entity_id
_entity_poly.type
_entity_poly.pdbx_seq_one_letter_code
_entity_poly.pdbx_strand_id
1 'polypeptide(L)'
;MPATVVDSSLYYSSNLLNILTAVAVTGLVAFLFPRGELPSYITLIFSVALAFIFVMAQVSRRTSTDQTTSTLSKIWGIFSHSYPTIVLITLLFFLALIFATYKHNIYDIEPPAEFTAFKWTSYILLTLQIVILFKYLKDELLGTEPSTSGNKMLNMLMSNLKNVLNAFSLINALVIGFLYVIISKFTTDG
;
A
#
# COMPACT_ATOMS: atom_id res chain seq x y z
N MET A 1 8.89 0.80 43.12
CA MET A 1 8.76 0.35 41.71
C MET A 1 8.59 1.60 40.86
N PRO A 2 9.57 1.99 40.02
CA PRO A 2 9.36 3.13 39.13
C PRO A 2 8.32 2.75 38.08
N ALA A 3 7.26 3.54 37.98
CA ALA A 3 6.27 3.41 36.92
C ALA A 3 6.99 3.58 35.58
N THR A 4 6.92 2.55 34.74
CA THR A 4 7.32 2.64 33.34
C THR A 4 6.43 3.71 32.71
N VAL A 5 6.98 4.90 32.48
CA VAL A 5 6.35 5.94 31.68
C VAL A 5 6.26 5.38 30.27
N VAL A 6 5.13 4.75 29.95
CA VAL A 6 4.81 4.37 28.58
C VAL A 6 4.74 5.68 27.80
N ASP A 7 5.67 5.84 26.86
CA ASP A 7 5.78 7.05 26.04
C ASP A 7 4.46 7.23 25.27
N SER A 8 3.62 8.15 25.77
CA SER A 8 2.25 8.35 25.29
C SER A 8 2.22 8.70 23.81
N SER A 9 3.28 9.34 23.30
CA SER A 9 3.48 9.69 21.90
C SER A 9 3.49 8.47 20.95
N LEU A 10 4.06 7.35 21.42
CA LEU A 10 4.21 6.12 20.64
C LEU A 10 2.89 5.32 20.63
N TYR A 11 2.14 5.37 21.73
CA TYR A 11 0.78 4.83 21.84
C TYR A 11 -0.19 5.54 20.87
N TYR A 12 -0.21 6.88 20.86
CA TYR A 12 -1.04 7.63 19.90
C TYR A 12 -0.68 7.34 18.45
N SER A 13 0.62 7.20 18.17
CA SER A 13 1.09 6.93 16.81
C SER A 13 0.72 5.53 16.32
N SER A 14 0.83 4.52 17.19
CA SER A 14 0.37 3.17 16.87
C SER A 14 -1.14 3.09 16.67
N ASN A 15 -1.93 3.82 17.46
CA ASN A 15 -3.38 3.83 17.32
C ASN A 15 -3.83 4.48 16.01
N LEU A 16 -3.20 5.59 15.61
CA LEU A 16 -3.49 6.22 14.32
C LEU A 16 -3.18 5.27 13.15
N LEU A 17 -2.05 4.57 13.20
CA LEU A 17 -1.72 3.59 12.17
C LEU A 17 -2.74 2.44 12.12
N ASN A 18 -3.19 1.94 13.27
CA ASN A 18 -4.26 0.92 13.35
C ASN A 18 -5.59 1.41 12.76
N ILE A 19 -5.96 2.67 13.00
CA ILE A 19 -7.16 3.29 12.39
C ILE A 19 -7.00 3.31 10.86
N LEU A 20 -5.85 3.73 10.34
CA LEU A 20 -5.59 3.74 8.90
C LEU A 20 -5.60 2.32 8.33
N THR A 21 -5.06 1.32 9.04
CA THR A 21 -5.19 -0.09 8.66
C THR A 21 -6.66 -0.50 8.56
N ALA A 22 -7.50 -0.12 9.52
CA ALA A 22 -8.93 -0.43 9.48
C ALA A 22 -9.64 0.25 8.28
N VAL A 23 -9.27 1.48 7.94
CA VAL A 23 -9.75 2.16 6.74
C VAL A 23 -9.30 1.43 5.47
N ALA A 24 -8.05 0.95 5.41
CA ALA A 24 -7.56 0.15 4.28
C ALA A 24 -8.32 -1.18 4.15
N VAL A 25 -8.57 -1.87 5.26
CA VAL A 25 -9.39 -3.09 5.29
C VAL A 25 -10.81 -2.81 4.81
N THR A 26 -11.40 -1.69 5.20
CA THR A 26 -12.72 -1.26 4.71
C THR A 26 -12.68 -1.05 3.20
N GLY A 27 -11.61 -0.43 2.67
CA GLY A 27 -11.37 -0.33 1.23
C GLY A 27 -11.28 -1.69 0.54
N LEU A 28 -10.54 -2.66 1.11
CA LEU A 28 -10.47 -4.02 0.56
C LEU A 28 -11.85 -4.70 0.55
N VAL A 29 -12.60 -4.59 1.64
CA VAL A 29 -13.95 -5.15 1.76
C VAL A 29 -14.91 -4.49 0.77
N ALA A 30 -14.79 -3.18 0.53
CA ALA A 30 -15.60 -2.46 -0.46
C ALA A 30 -15.45 -3.05 -1.87
N PHE A 31 -14.28 -3.60 -2.22
CA PHE A 31 -14.03 -4.23 -3.51
C PHE A 31 -14.94 -5.44 -3.79
N LEU A 32 -15.35 -6.14 -2.73
CA LEU A 32 -16.16 -7.35 -2.86
C LEU A 32 -17.63 -7.05 -3.23
N PHE A 33 -18.06 -5.80 -3.11
CA PHE A 33 -19.40 -5.39 -3.47
C PHE A 33 -19.52 -5.05 -4.95
N PRO A 34 -20.68 -5.31 -5.58
CA PRO A 34 -20.91 -4.89 -6.95
C PRO A 34 -20.68 -3.39 -7.13
N ARG A 35 -19.86 -3.02 -8.12
CA ARG A 35 -19.49 -1.61 -8.42
C ARG A 35 -18.68 -0.94 -7.30
N GLY A 36 -18.11 -1.73 -6.40
CA GLY A 36 -17.30 -1.29 -5.26
C GLY A 36 -15.81 -1.11 -5.57
N GLU A 37 -15.36 -1.44 -6.78
CA GLU A 37 -13.94 -1.44 -7.14
C GLU A 37 -13.34 -0.02 -7.15
N LEU A 38 -14.02 0.94 -7.79
CA LEU A 38 -13.56 2.33 -7.80
C LEU A 38 -13.49 2.95 -6.38
N PRO A 39 -14.55 2.90 -5.55
CA PRO A 39 -14.46 3.43 -4.20
C PRO A 39 -13.42 2.68 -3.34
N SER A 40 -13.25 1.37 -3.55
CA SER A 40 -12.19 0.58 -2.92
C SER A 40 -10.80 1.17 -3.18
N TYR A 41 -10.44 1.39 -4.46
CA TYR A 41 -9.13 1.95 -4.81
C TYR A 41 -8.93 3.36 -4.24
N ILE A 42 -9.95 4.21 -4.27
CA ILE A 42 -9.89 5.57 -3.69
C ILE A 42 -9.63 5.50 -2.19
N THR A 43 -10.36 4.65 -1.45
CA THR A 43 -10.16 4.46 -0.01
C THR A 43 -8.78 3.91 0.30
N LEU A 44 -8.27 2.98 -0.51
CA LEU A 44 -6.92 2.43 -0.35
C LEU A 44 -5.84 3.49 -0.60
N ILE A 45 -5.94 4.28 -1.67
CA ILE A 45 -5.01 5.39 -1.95
C ILE A 45 -4.97 6.34 -0.76
N PHE A 46 -6.13 6.77 -0.28
CA PHE A 46 -6.24 7.72 0.82
C PHE A 46 -5.61 7.17 2.11
N SER A 47 -5.96 5.93 2.48
CA SER A 47 -5.42 5.29 3.68
C SER A 47 -3.90 5.10 3.61
N VAL A 48 -3.40 4.55 2.49
CA VAL A 48 -1.97 4.29 2.31
C VAL A 48 -1.17 5.60 2.27
N ALA A 49 -1.65 6.61 1.55
CA ALA A 49 -0.97 7.90 1.45
C ALA A 49 -0.90 8.60 2.83
N LEU A 50 -1.99 8.59 3.59
CA LEU A 50 -1.98 9.16 4.95
C LEU A 50 -1.07 8.37 5.89
N ALA A 51 -1.09 7.03 5.83
CA ALA A 51 -0.24 6.19 6.67
C ALA A 51 1.23 6.46 6.37
N PHE A 52 1.55 6.59 5.09
CA PHE A 52 2.88 6.92 4.60
C PHE A 52 3.36 8.28 5.11
N ILE A 53 2.58 9.35 4.89
CA ILE A 53 2.92 10.70 5.33
C ILE A 53 3.07 10.74 6.86
N PHE A 54 2.18 10.05 7.58
CA PHE A 54 2.21 9.99 9.03
C PHE A 54 3.48 9.33 9.56
N VAL A 55 3.81 8.12 9.08
CA VAL A 55 5.00 7.39 9.51
C VAL A 55 6.26 8.18 9.17
N MET A 56 6.34 8.78 7.98
CA MET A 56 7.51 9.58 7.59
C MET A 56 7.65 10.85 8.41
N ALA A 57 6.56 11.52 8.77
CA ALA A 57 6.60 12.66 9.67
C ALA A 57 7.12 12.27 11.07
N GLN A 58 6.75 11.09 11.58
CA GLN A 58 7.21 10.59 12.88
C GLN A 58 8.69 10.16 12.84
N VAL A 59 9.10 9.43 11.80
CA VAL A 59 10.50 9.01 11.61
C VAL A 59 11.41 10.23 11.45
N SER A 60 11.01 11.21 10.63
CA SER A 60 11.77 12.44 10.43
C SER A 60 12.02 13.23 11.72
N ARG A 61 11.00 13.30 12.60
CA ARG A 61 11.12 13.94 13.92
C ARG A 61 12.18 13.27 14.81
N ARG A 62 12.38 11.96 14.69
CA ARG A 62 13.42 11.22 15.45
C ARG A 62 14.83 11.48 14.92
N THR A 63 14.99 11.65 13.61
CA THR A 63 16.29 11.91 12.96
C THR A 63 16.71 13.38 13.01
N SER A 64 15.87 14.27 13.54
CA SER A 64 16.10 15.74 13.54
C SER A 64 17.21 16.22 14.48
N THR A 65 17.82 15.33 15.27
CA THR A 65 18.85 15.70 16.25
C THR A 65 20.20 16.06 15.60
N ASP A 66 20.45 15.68 14.34
CA ASP A 66 21.63 16.08 13.59
C ASP A 66 21.37 17.36 12.77
N GLN A 67 21.93 18.48 13.25
CA GLN A 67 21.74 19.84 12.73
C GLN A 67 22.50 20.15 11.41
N THR A 68 23.22 19.19 10.82
CA THR A 68 24.18 19.47 9.73
C THR A 68 23.72 19.07 8.32
N THR A 69 22.54 18.48 8.15
CA THR A 69 22.06 18.00 6.84
C THR A 69 21.00 18.91 6.21
N SER A 70 21.25 19.32 4.95
CA SER A 70 20.33 20.09 4.10
C SER A 70 18.93 19.48 4.06
N THR A 71 17.88 20.32 4.10
CA THR A 71 16.47 19.89 4.04
C THR A 71 16.19 18.98 2.84
N LEU A 72 16.87 19.21 1.71
CA LEU A 72 16.78 18.40 0.50
C LEU A 72 17.37 16.99 0.68
N SER A 73 18.50 16.83 1.37
CA SER A 73 19.10 15.51 1.61
C SER A 73 18.30 14.71 2.65
N LYS A 74 17.64 15.38 3.60
CA LYS A 74 16.67 14.75 4.52
C LYS A 74 15.44 14.22 3.78
N ILE A 75 14.88 15.01 2.85
CA ILE A 75 13.73 14.60 2.01
C ILE A 75 14.13 13.44 1.08
N TRP A 76 15.30 13.51 0.44
CA TRP A 76 15.80 12.47 -0.45
C TRP A 76 16.10 11.15 0.28
N GLY A 77 16.68 11.24 1.49
CA GLY A 77 16.89 10.08 2.36
C GLY A 77 15.57 9.38 2.72
N ILE A 78 14.56 10.15 3.10
CA ILE A 78 13.19 9.68 3.38
C ILE A 78 12.55 9.01 2.14
N PHE A 79 12.71 9.60 0.96
CA PHE A 79 12.18 9.06 -0.29
C PHE A 79 12.84 7.74 -0.69
N SER A 80 14.16 7.64 -0.55
CA SER A 80 14.93 6.44 -0.90
C SER A 80 14.52 5.20 -0.08
N HIS A 81 14.05 5.40 1.16
CA HIS A 81 13.62 4.32 2.05
C HIS A 81 12.17 3.89 1.81
N SER A 82 11.44 4.63 0.98
CA SER A 82 9.98 4.60 0.88
C SER A 82 9.46 4.20 -0.50
N TYR A 83 10.36 3.90 -1.43
CA TYR A 83 10.03 3.51 -2.80
C TYR A 83 8.90 2.47 -2.91
N PRO A 84 8.87 1.39 -2.11
CA PRO A 84 7.83 0.36 -2.24
C PRO A 84 6.40 0.91 -2.00
N THR A 85 6.24 1.86 -1.07
CA THR A 85 4.96 2.50 -0.77
C THR A 85 4.50 3.39 -1.92
N ILE A 86 5.41 4.16 -2.51
CA ILE A 86 5.12 5.06 -3.64
C ILE A 86 4.71 4.26 -4.88
N VAL A 87 5.38 3.12 -5.12
CA VAL A 87 4.99 2.21 -6.20
C VAL A 87 3.57 1.71 -5.98
N LEU A 88 3.22 1.27 -4.77
CA LEU A 88 1.86 0.80 -4.48
C LEU A 88 0.81 1.89 -4.69
N ILE A 89 1.07 3.12 -4.24
CA ILE A 89 0.17 4.27 -4.47
C ILE A 89 -0.01 4.52 -5.97
N THR A 90 1.07 4.46 -6.74
CA THR A 90 1.03 4.63 -8.20
C THR A 90 0.18 3.54 -8.87
N LEU A 91 0.33 2.28 -8.46
CA LEU A 91 -0.48 1.18 -8.98
C LEU A 91 -1.97 1.34 -8.66
N LEU A 92 -2.29 1.70 -7.41
CA LEU A 92 -3.67 1.97 -7.01
C LEU A 92 -4.27 3.14 -7.78
N PHE A 93 -3.50 4.22 -7.99
CA PHE A 93 -3.92 5.36 -8.78
C PHE A 93 -4.21 4.98 -10.23
N PHE A 94 -3.34 4.17 -10.84
CA PHE A 94 -3.52 3.71 -12.21
C PHE A 94 -4.74 2.78 -12.35
N LEU A 95 -4.97 1.89 -11.37
CA LEU A 95 -6.19 1.09 -11.30
C LEU A 95 -7.45 1.95 -11.16
N ALA A 96 -7.44 2.93 -10.27
CA ALA A 96 -8.55 3.86 -10.12
C ALA A 96 -8.85 4.60 -11.44
N LEU A 97 -7.80 4.98 -12.19
CA LEU A 97 -7.93 5.61 -13.49
C LEU A 97 -8.57 4.68 -14.52
N ILE A 98 -8.12 3.42 -14.64
CA ILE A 98 -8.74 2.42 -15.53
C ILE A 98 -10.25 2.30 -15.24
N PHE A 99 -10.62 2.11 -13.96
CA PHE A 99 -12.01 1.93 -13.57
C PHE A 99 -12.85 3.20 -13.69
N ALA A 100 -12.24 4.38 -13.59
CA ALA A 100 -12.91 5.65 -13.83
C ALA A 100 -13.14 5.90 -15.33
N THR A 101 -12.12 5.67 -16.16
CA THR A 101 -12.17 5.91 -17.62
C THR A 101 -13.09 4.91 -18.32
N TYR A 102 -13.02 3.63 -17.97
CA TYR A 102 -13.79 2.57 -18.62
C TYR A 102 -15.05 2.17 -17.82
N LYS A 103 -15.56 3.08 -16.98
CA LYS A 103 -16.70 2.85 -16.08
C LYS A 103 -17.88 2.15 -16.77
N HIS A 104 -18.29 2.65 -17.94
CA HIS A 104 -19.42 2.11 -18.69
C HIS A 104 -19.20 0.65 -19.09
N ASN A 105 -18.01 0.34 -19.59
CA ASN A 105 -17.68 -1.00 -20.12
C ASN A 105 -17.28 -2.00 -19.03
N ILE A 106 -17.16 -1.54 -17.79
CA ILE A 106 -16.87 -2.39 -16.64
C ILE A 106 -18.15 -2.66 -15.85
N TYR A 107 -19.07 -1.69 -15.75
CA TYR A 107 -20.23 -1.77 -14.87
C TYR A 107 -21.58 -1.87 -15.57
N ASP A 108 -21.68 -1.48 -16.85
CA ASP A 108 -22.95 -1.45 -17.59
C ASP A 108 -22.97 -2.47 -18.73
N ILE A 109 -21.81 -2.74 -19.35
CA ILE A 109 -21.63 -3.76 -20.38
C ILE A 109 -20.70 -4.81 -19.77
N GLU A 110 -21.18 -6.03 -19.57
CA GLU A 110 -20.43 -7.10 -18.89
C GLU A 110 -19.03 -7.25 -19.50
N PRO A 111 -17.95 -7.09 -18.72
CA PRO A 111 -16.59 -7.11 -19.26
C PRO A 111 -16.17 -8.54 -19.64
N PRO A 112 -15.19 -8.69 -20.55
CA PRO A 112 -14.65 -10.00 -20.91
C PRO A 112 -14.21 -10.82 -19.69
N ALA A 113 -14.37 -12.14 -19.77
CA ALA A 113 -14.01 -13.06 -18.68
C ALA A 113 -12.54 -12.92 -18.27
N GLU A 114 -11.65 -12.67 -19.24
CA GLU A 114 -10.23 -12.44 -19.03
C GLU A 114 -9.98 -11.18 -18.19
N PHE A 115 -10.72 -10.09 -18.45
CA PHE A 115 -10.64 -8.87 -17.66
C PHE A 115 -11.02 -9.17 -16.20
N THR A 116 -12.09 -9.93 -15.99
CA THR A 116 -12.53 -10.31 -14.64
C THR A 116 -11.49 -11.18 -13.92
N ALA A 117 -10.85 -12.12 -14.62
CA ALA A 117 -9.80 -12.97 -14.05
C ALA A 117 -8.56 -12.16 -13.64
N PHE A 118 -8.06 -11.27 -14.50
CA PHE A 118 -6.94 -10.40 -14.17
C PHE A 118 -7.29 -9.39 -13.07
N LYS A 119 -8.54 -8.92 -13.01
CA LYS A 119 -9.04 -8.04 -11.95
C LYS A 119 -8.92 -8.71 -10.59
N TRP A 120 -9.41 -9.95 -10.47
CA TRP A 120 -9.29 -10.72 -9.23
C TRP A 120 -7.85 -11.05 -8.87
N THR A 121 -7.03 -11.37 -9.86
CA THR A 121 -5.58 -11.59 -9.65
C THR A 121 -4.91 -10.34 -9.07
N SER A 122 -5.18 -9.17 -9.66
CA SER A 122 -4.64 -7.89 -9.18
C SER A 122 -5.13 -7.59 -7.76
N TYR A 123 -6.40 -7.82 -7.46
CA TYR A 123 -6.97 -7.62 -6.13
C TYR A 123 -6.30 -8.49 -5.05
N ILE A 124 -6.02 -9.77 -5.33
CA ILE A 124 -5.33 -10.67 -4.40
C ILE A 124 -3.90 -10.16 -4.14
N LEU A 125 -3.18 -9.77 -5.21
CA LEU A 125 -1.84 -9.20 -5.09
C LEU A 125 -1.85 -7.91 -4.27
N LEU A 126 -2.79 -6.99 -4.53
CA LEU A 126 -2.97 -5.77 -3.75
C LEU A 126 -3.24 -6.05 -2.28
N THR A 127 -4.09 -7.03 -1.98
CA THR A 127 -4.40 -7.40 -0.59
C THR A 127 -3.14 -7.82 0.16
N LEU A 128 -2.33 -8.69 -0.45
CA LEU A 128 -1.05 -9.10 0.13
C LEU A 128 -0.10 -7.92 0.31
N GLN A 129 0.01 -7.05 -0.69
CA GLN A 129 0.85 -5.86 -0.63
C GLN A 129 0.42 -4.91 0.50
N ILE A 130 -0.88 -4.67 0.67
CA ILE A 130 -1.41 -3.81 1.74
C ILE A 130 -1.07 -4.38 3.12
N VAL A 131 -1.25 -5.69 3.33
CA VAL A 131 -0.91 -6.35 4.61
C VAL A 131 0.58 -6.23 4.92
N ILE A 132 1.43 -6.51 3.93
CA ILE A 132 2.90 -6.40 4.06
C ILE A 132 3.32 -4.95 4.31
N LEU A 133 2.69 -3.99 3.62
CA LEU A 133 3.00 -2.58 3.75
C LEU A 133 2.66 -2.04 5.14
N PHE A 134 1.44 -2.29 5.66
CA PHE A 134 1.07 -1.80 7.00
C PHE A 134 1.93 -2.41 8.09
N LYS A 135 2.36 -3.65 7.91
CA LYS A 135 3.35 -4.27 8.78
C LYS A 135 4.69 -3.55 8.71
N TYR A 136 5.22 -3.33 7.51
CA TYR A 136 6.46 -2.59 7.29
C TYR A 136 6.40 -1.18 7.92
N LEU A 137 5.31 -0.44 7.71
CA LEU A 137 5.09 0.89 8.28
C LEU A 137 5.02 0.87 9.81
N LYS A 138 4.46 -0.20 10.40
CA LYS A 138 4.41 -0.38 11.85
C LYS A 138 5.79 -0.68 12.43
N ASP A 139 6.57 -1.55 11.79
CA ASP A 139 7.93 -1.90 12.21
C ASP A 139 8.83 -0.65 12.15
N GLU A 140 8.73 0.14 11.08
CA GLU A 140 9.43 1.43 10.92
C GLU A 140 9.03 2.44 12.02
N LEU A 141 7.74 2.53 12.34
CA LEU A 141 7.23 3.42 13.39
C LEU A 141 7.68 3.00 14.79
N LEU A 142 7.75 1.71 15.07
CA LEU A 142 8.17 1.19 16.37
C LEU A 142 9.70 1.09 16.51
N GLY A 143 10.46 1.31 15.43
CA GLY A 143 11.91 1.14 15.42
C GLY A 143 12.34 -0.29 15.77
N THR A 144 11.46 -1.26 15.53
CA THR A 144 11.67 -2.66 15.91
C THR A 144 12.40 -3.33 14.76
N GLU A 145 13.65 -3.77 14.99
CA GLU A 145 14.30 -4.69 14.05
C GLU A 145 13.50 -6.00 13.99
N PRO A 146 13.43 -6.66 12.82
CA PRO A 146 12.63 -7.87 12.64
C PRO A 146 13.04 -8.93 13.68
N SER A 147 12.17 -9.18 14.65
CA SER A 147 12.43 -10.11 15.74
C SER A 147 12.63 -11.51 15.15
N THR A 148 13.79 -12.12 15.42
CA THR A 148 14.23 -13.42 14.87
C THR A 148 13.50 -14.62 15.50
N SER A 149 12.31 -14.42 16.08
CA SER A 149 11.56 -15.44 16.82
C SER A 149 10.33 -15.87 16.00
N GLY A 150 10.57 -16.69 14.98
CA GLY A 150 9.54 -17.14 14.03
C GLY A 150 10.07 -18.14 13.01
N ASN A 151 9.15 -18.81 12.30
CA ASN A 151 9.46 -19.79 11.26
C ASN A 151 10.47 -19.22 10.23
N LYS A 152 11.53 -19.97 9.86
CA LYS A 152 12.63 -19.48 8.99
C LYS A 152 12.17 -18.79 7.70
N MET A 153 11.12 -19.31 7.06
CA MET A 153 10.52 -18.73 5.85
C MET A 153 9.87 -17.37 6.14
N LEU A 154 9.13 -17.26 7.24
CA LEU A 154 8.51 -16.01 7.68
C LEU A 154 9.57 -14.98 8.06
N ASN A 155 10.66 -15.41 8.70
CA ASN A 155 11.78 -14.53 9.06
C ASN A 155 12.54 -14.02 7.84
N MET A 156 12.74 -14.85 6.80
CA MET A 156 13.33 -14.40 5.53
C MET A 156 12.41 -13.43 4.77
N LEU A 157 11.09 -13.65 4.84
CA LEU A 157 10.10 -12.74 4.26
C LEU A 157 10.10 -11.40 5.01
N MET A 158 10.20 -11.44 6.34
CA MET A 158 10.25 -10.26 7.20
C MET A 158 11.58 -9.50 7.12
N SER A 159 12.70 -10.18 6.90
CA SER A 159 14.00 -9.52 6.73
C SER A 159 14.12 -8.78 5.39
N ASN A 160 13.22 -9.07 4.44
CA ASN A 160 13.24 -8.53 3.08
C ASN A 160 11.87 -8.00 2.63
N LEU A 161 11.04 -7.48 3.55
CA LEU A 161 9.68 -6.99 3.24
C LEU A 161 9.67 -6.02 2.05
N LYS A 162 10.68 -5.15 1.94
CA LYS A 162 10.85 -4.22 0.80
C LYS A 162 10.96 -4.93 -0.54
N ASN A 163 11.81 -5.96 -0.62
CA ASN A 163 12.03 -6.72 -1.86
C ASN A 163 10.80 -7.54 -2.23
N VAL A 164 10.13 -8.12 -1.23
CA VAL A 164 8.89 -8.86 -1.41
C VAL A 164 7.79 -7.93 -1.93
N LEU A 165 7.62 -6.75 -1.31
CA LEU A 165 6.65 -5.75 -1.77
C LEU A 165 6.95 -5.31 -3.22
N ASN A 166 8.21 -5.09 -3.56
CA ASN A 166 8.63 -4.73 -4.92
C ASN A 166 8.34 -5.85 -5.93
N ALA A 167 8.59 -7.11 -5.58
CA ALA A 167 8.30 -8.24 -6.46
C ALA A 167 6.79 -8.36 -6.72
N PHE A 168 5.97 -8.27 -5.68
CA PHE A 168 4.51 -8.22 -5.83
C PHE A 168 4.06 -7.01 -6.66
N SER A 169 4.67 -5.84 -6.46
CA SER A 169 4.37 -4.64 -7.25
C SER A 169 4.68 -4.81 -8.72
N LEU A 170 5.81 -5.43 -9.05
CA LEU A 170 6.18 -5.67 -10.45
C LEU A 170 5.19 -6.63 -11.12
N ILE A 171 4.87 -7.75 -10.46
CA ILE A 171 3.90 -8.73 -10.98
C ILE A 171 2.54 -8.05 -11.16
N ASN A 172 2.10 -7.28 -10.17
CA ASN A 172 0.82 -6.60 -10.22
C ASN A 172 0.79 -5.51 -11.31
N ALA A 173 1.89 -4.79 -11.52
CA ALA A 173 2.02 -3.83 -12.62
C ALA A 173 1.80 -4.49 -13.99
N LEU A 174 2.35 -5.69 -14.21
CA LEU A 174 2.13 -6.45 -15.44
C LEU A 174 0.66 -6.86 -15.60
N VAL A 175 0.03 -7.35 -14.52
CA VAL A 175 -1.40 -7.69 -14.50
C VAL A 175 -2.26 -6.48 -14.84
N ILE A 176 -1.95 -5.32 -14.25
CA ILE A 176 -2.67 -4.07 -14.53
C ILE A 176 -2.45 -3.61 -15.97
N GLY A 177 -1.25 -3.81 -16.52
CA GLY A 177 -0.97 -3.60 -17.94
C GLY A 177 -1.88 -4.46 -18.84
N PHE A 178 -2.04 -5.74 -18.52
CA PHE A 178 -2.98 -6.61 -19.25
C PHE A 178 -4.43 -6.16 -19.10
N LEU A 179 -4.85 -5.77 -17.89
CA LEU A 179 -6.20 -5.20 -17.67
C LEU A 179 -6.47 -4.01 -18.58
N TYR A 180 -5.52 -3.07 -18.65
CA TYR A 180 -5.63 -1.89 -19.49
C TYR A 180 -5.73 -2.25 -20.99
N VAL A 181 -4.88 -3.15 -21.48
CA VAL A 181 -4.90 -3.57 -22.89
C VAL A 181 -6.21 -4.26 -23.24
N ILE A 182 -6.69 -5.18 -22.38
CA ILE A 182 -7.93 -5.93 -22.62
C ILE A 182 -9.12 -4.98 -22.70
N ILE A 183 -9.28 -4.09 -21.70
CA ILE A 183 -10.44 -3.20 -21.68
C ILE A 183 -10.37 -2.17 -22.82
N SER A 184 -9.19 -1.64 -23.14
CA SER A 184 -9.01 -0.69 -24.23
C SER A 184 -9.31 -1.33 -25.60
N LYS A 185 -8.88 -2.58 -25.82
CA LYS A 185 -9.20 -3.31 -27.05
C LYS A 185 -10.68 -3.63 -27.16
N PHE A 186 -11.30 -4.07 -26.08
CA PHE A 186 -12.74 -4.29 -26.03
C PHE A 186 -13.54 -3.02 -26.38
N THR A 187 -13.06 -1.82 -26.02
CA THR A 187 -13.70 -0.57 -26.42
C THR A 187 -13.53 -0.17 -27.89
N THR A 188 -12.51 -0.69 -28.56
CA THR A 188 -12.16 -0.29 -29.94
C THR A 188 -12.72 -1.27 -30.97
N ASP A 189 -12.78 -2.55 -30.61
CA ASP A 189 -13.20 -3.64 -31.49
C ASP A 189 -14.66 -4.11 -31.24
N GLY A 190 -15.33 -3.54 -30.24
CA GLY A 190 -16.73 -3.79 -29.88
C GLY A 190 -17.74 -2.91 -30.62
#